data_AF-A0A9P1GY20-F1
#
_entry.id   AF-A0A9P1GY20-F1
#
_cell.length_a   1.000
_cell.length_b   1.000
_cell.length_c   1.000
_cell.angle_alpha   90.00
_cell.angle_beta   90.00
_cell.angle_gamma   90.00
#
_symmetry.space_group_name_H-M   'P 1'
#
loop_
_entity.id
_entity.type
_entity.pdbx_description
1 polymer ?
#
loop_
_entity_poly.entity_id
_entity_poly.type
_entity_poly.pdbx_seq_one_letter_code
_entity_poly.pdbx_strand_id
1 'polypeptide(L)'
;MFEAFSQQSSGHTGNQSHDWHHTGELALFTARTPEAHIDGDAHHIFCDERVDMALSAVLRRRQLVLSTPEWKSVPWQRIPKNLKDILVDVLVDMPRLVEDFDNMQQCTEESKKETLRLALIQKCWEHDGQLSAWFGLLRQVANASNTSRPESRAKDVVTYVAQVHGMSLFWATSLILYSILWMASGPQADLPNRTDPMQHAHRLVQAVAILLQPNAGLYGQQSAWLLLEVCRHFVTAGITSTHESEMLLETLERLKDGLGNGLTRMLNTNLVDQNVAIEVTST
;
A
#
# COMPACT_ATOMS: atom_id res chain seq x y z
N MET A 1 -18.74 -12.97 -29.99
CA MET A 1 -18.37 -12.16 -28.81
C MET A 1 -17.64 -13.01 -27.77
N PHE A 2 -16.73 -13.92 -28.20
CA PHE A 2 -15.97 -14.82 -27.29
C PHE A 2 -14.63 -15.27 -27.92
N GLU A 3 -14.02 -14.43 -28.77
CA GLU A 3 -12.72 -14.69 -29.41
C GLU A 3 -11.85 -13.42 -29.45
N ALA A 4 -11.65 -12.79 -28.30
CA ALA A 4 -10.75 -11.63 -28.19
C ALA A 4 -9.63 -11.81 -27.14
N PHE A 5 -9.49 -13.00 -26.54
CA PHE A 5 -8.54 -13.25 -25.44
C PHE A 5 -7.42 -14.23 -25.75
N SER A 6 -7.16 -14.54 -27.02
CA SER A 6 -5.99 -15.36 -27.38
C SER A 6 -5.24 -14.72 -28.53
N GLN A 7 -4.40 -13.74 -28.21
CA GLN A 7 -3.16 -13.47 -28.93
C GLN A 7 -2.34 -12.42 -28.18
N GLN A 8 -1.43 -12.89 -27.33
CA GLN A 8 -0.03 -12.45 -27.25
C GLN A 8 0.69 -13.23 -26.14
N SER A 9 1.23 -14.40 -26.51
CA SER A 9 2.31 -15.04 -25.75
C SER A 9 3.64 -14.64 -26.37
N SER A 10 4.36 -13.71 -25.75
CA SER A 10 5.81 -13.59 -25.92
C SER A 10 6.45 -12.81 -24.77
N GLY A 11 6.89 -13.57 -23.76
CA GLY A 11 7.93 -13.20 -22.78
C GLY A 11 7.55 -12.20 -21.69
N HIS A 12 7.93 -12.52 -20.43
CA HIS A 12 7.76 -11.78 -19.16
C HIS A 12 6.57 -12.21 -18.29
N THR A 13 6.64 -13.42 -17.73
CA THR A 13 5.57 -14.09 -16.98
C THR A 13 5.49 -13.78 -15.48
N GLY A 14 6.37 -12.95 -14.92
CA GLY A 14 6.37 -12.68 -13.46
C GLY A 14 5.46 -11.53 -13.02
N ASN A 15 5.36 -10.45 -13.79
CA ASN A 15 4.72 -9.20 -13.35
C ASN A 15 3.26 -9.04 -13.80
N GLN A 16 2.82 -9.82 -14.79
CA GLN A 16 1.47 -9.70 -15.36
C GLN A 16 0.41 -10.35 -14.47
N SER A 17 0.70 -11.51 -13.86
CA SER A 17 -0.31 -12.29 -13.10
C SER A 17 -0.92 -11.53 -11.92
N HIS A 18 -0.11 -10.77 -11.17
CA HIS A 18 -0.59 -9.99 -10.04
C HIS A 18 -1.39 -8.76 -10.47
N ASP A 19 -1.08 -8.20 -11.63
CA ASP A 19 -1.81 -7.05 -12.17
C ASP A 19 -3.25 -7.41 -12.57
N TRP A 20 -3.43 -8.58 -13.19
CA TRP A 20 -4.75 -9.12 -13.53
C TRP A 20 -5.59 -9.45 -12.29
N HIS A 21 -4.97 -9.86 -11.19
CA HIS A 21 -5.67 -10.19 -9.95
C HIS A 21 -6.39 -8.97 -9.36
N HIS A 22 -5.67 -7.89 -9.07
CA HIS A 22 -6.25 -6.67 -8.50
C HIS A 22 -7.21 -5.96 -9.47
N THR A 23 -6.98 -6.10 -10.78
CA THR A 23 -7.91 -5.59 -11.80
C THR A 23 -9.22 -6.38 -11.80
N GLY A 24 -9.14 -7.71 -11.72
CA GLY A 24 -10.31 -8.58 -11.64
C GLY A 24 -11.09 -8.36 -10.33
N GLU A 25 -10.38 -8.22 -9.22
CA GLU A 25 -10.97 -7.91 -7.93
C GLU A 25 -11.71 -6.57 -7.94
N LEU A 26 -11.07 -5.51 -8.46
CA LEU A 26 -11.73 -4.22 -8.60
C LEU A 26 -12.99 -4.31 -9.48
N ALA A 27 -12.96 -5.14 -10.52
CA ALA A 27 -14.13 -5.39 -11.36
C ALA A 27 -15.25 -6.10 -10.58
N LEU A 28 -14.93 -7.05 -9.69
CA LEU A 28 -15.92 -7.71 -8.83
C LEU A 28 -16.53 -6.75 -7.83
N PHE A 29 -15.72 -5.89 -7.19
CA PHE A 29 -16.20 -4.86 -6.30
C PHE A 29 -17.10 -3.88 -7.02
N THR A 30 -16.69 -3.36 -8.18
CA THR A 30 -17.46 -2.35 -8.93
C THR A 30 -18.70 -2.90 -9.62
N ALA A 31 -18.75 -4.21 -9.90
CA ALA A 31 -19.98 -4.88 -10.32
C ALA A 31 -21.04 -4.91 -9.21
N ARG A 32 -20.61 -4.74 -7.95
CA ARG A 32 -21.47 -4.57 -6.78
C ARG A 32 -21.48 -3.09 -6.40
N THR A 33 -22.62 -2.55 -6.00
CA THR A 33 -22.65 -1.13 -5.60
C THR A 33 -22.00 -0.95 -4.21
N PRO A 34 -21.64 0.27 -3.78
CA PRO A 34 -21.11 0.50 -2.44
C PRO A 34 -22.01 -0.05 -1.32
N GLU A 35 -23.33 -0.04 -1.52
CA GLU A 35 -24.34 -0.56 -0.58
C GLU A 35 -24.21 -2.07 -0.33
N ALA A 36 -23.61 -2.82 -1.26
CA ALA A 36 -23.38 -4.25 -1.08
C ALA A 36 -22.28 -4.58 -0.06
N HIS A 37 -21.56 -3.57 0.45
CA HIS A 37 -20.41 -3.71 1.33
C HIS A 37 -20.62 -3.01 2.68
N ILE A 38 -21.87 -2.81 3.11
CA ILE A 38 -22.17 -2.13 4.38
C ILE A 38 -22.00 -3.03 5.61
N ASP A 39 -22.08 -4.35 5.45
CA ASP A 39 -21.90 -5.34 6.52
C ASP A 39 -21.50 -6.74 6.00
N GLY A 40 -21.35 -7.67 6.95
CA GLY A 40 -21.03 -9.07 6.69
C GLY A 40 -19.65 -9.29 6.06
N ASP A 41 -19.48 -10.47 5.45
CA ASP A 41 -18.19 -10.86 4.86
C ASP A 41 -17.77 -9.94 3.71
N ALA A 42 -18.73 -9.44 2.94
CA ALA A 42 -18.45 -8.49 1.86
C ALA A 42 -17.81 -7.20 2.38
N HIS A 43 -18.25 -6.69 3.53
CA HIS A 43 -17.62 -5.55 4.18
C HIS A 43 -16.20 -5.87 4.63
N HIS A 44 -15.98 -7.02 5.28
CA HIS A 44 -14.64 -7.39 5.76
C HIS A 44 -13.63 -7.53 4.61
N ILE A 45 -14.02 -8.23 3.54
CA ILE A 45 -13.19 -8.36 2.33
C ILE A 45 -12.95 -6.98 1.70
N PHE A 46 -13.98 -6.13 1.60
CA PHE A 46 -13.80 -4.76 1.12
C PHE A 46 -12.76 -3.98 1.95
N CYS A 47 -12.83 -4.05 3.28
CA CYS A 47 -11.92 -3.31 4.15
C CYS A 47 -10.46 -3.77 4.05
N ASP A 48 -10.23 -5.06 3.81
CA ASP A 48 -8.88 -5.61 3.70
C ASP A 48 -8.28 -5.39 2.30
N GLU A 49 -9.02 -5.67 1.24
CA GLU A 49 -8.53 -5.65 -0.15
C GLU A 49 -8.34 -4.22 -0.71
N ARG A 50 -8.92 -3.22 -0.05
CA ARG A 50 -8.69 -1.80 -0.40
C ARG A 50 -7.22 -1.40 -0.40
N VAL A 51 -6.42 -2.01 0.48
CA VAL A 51 -4.98 -1.73 0.57
C VAL A 51 -4.29 -2.15 -0.72
N ASP A 52 -4.51 -3.40 -1.13
CA ASP A 52 -3.81 -4.01 -2.26
C ASP A 52 -4.27 -3.40 -3.59
N MET A 53 -5.58 -3.15 -3.74
CA MET A 53 -6.11 -2.40 -4.88
C MET A 53 -5.52 -0.99 -5.00
N ALA A 54 -5.33 -0.27 -3.88
CA ALA A 54 -4.75 1.07 -3.88
C ALA A 54 -3.27 1.05 -4.27
N LEU A 55 -2.47 0.19 -3.65
CA LEU A 55 -1.04 0.08 -3.97
C LEU A 55 -0.82 -0.39 -5.42
N SER A 56 -1.62 -1.36 -5.90
CA SER A 56 -1.63 -1.76 -7.31
C SER A 56 -1.98 -0.59 -8.24
N ALA A 57 -3.01 0.19 -7.91
CA ALA A 57 -3.43 1.35 -8.71
C ALA A 57 -2.34 2.45 -8.75
N VAL A 58 -1.62 2.65 -7.65
CA VAL A 58 -0.44 3.54 -7.60
C VAL A 58 0.63 3.05 -8.57
N LEU A 59 0.97 1.76 -8.56
CA LEU A 59 1.97 1.18 -9.47
C LEU A 59 1.55 1.27 -10.94
N ARG A 60 0.26 1.12 -11.22
CA ARG A 60 -0.34 1.34 -12.55
C ARG A 60 -0.49 2.81 -12.93
N ARG A 61 -0.31 3.74 -11.97
CA ARG A 61 -0.47 5.18 -12.14
C ARG A 61 -1.87 5.56 -12.66
N ARG A 62 -2.90 4.88 -12.15
CA ARG A 62 -4.31 5.08 -12.56
C ARG A 62 -5.19 5.30 -11.35
N GLN A 63 -6.06 6.30 -11.42
CA GLN A 63 -7.03 6.58 -10.36
C GLN A 63 -7.90 5.36 -10.06
N LEU A 64 -8.30 5.26 -8.80
CA LEU A 64 -9.11 4.18 -8.28
C LEU A 64 -10.53 4.70 -8.02
N VAL A 65 -11.56 4.01 -8.51
CA VAL A 65 -12.97 4.37 -8.24
C VAL A 65 -13.30 4.42 -6.73
N LEU A 66 -12.54 3.66 -5.92
CA LEU A 66 -12.67 3.64 -4.47
C LEU A 66 -12.23 4.94 -3.78
N SER A 67 -11.62 5.88 -4.51
CA SER A 67 -11.29 7.23 -4.04
C SER A 67 -12.51 8.17 -4.01
N THR A 68 -13.63 7.78 -4.61
CA THR A 68 -14.84 8.61 -4.68
C THR A 68 -15.54 8.72 -3.32
N PRO A 69 -16.27 9.82 -3.05
CA PRO A 69 -16.96 10.02 -1.78
C PRO A 69 -17.93 8.89 -1.42
N GLU A 70 -18.59 8.29 -2.41
CA GLU A 70 -19.55 7.21 -2.24
C GLU A 70 -18.87 5.97 -1.65
N TRP A 71 -17.75 5.54 -2.24
CA TRP A 71 -16.98 4.38 -1.77
C TRP A 71 -16.25 4.63 -0.44
N LYS A 72 -16.00 5.90 -0.08
CA LYS A 72 -15.45 6.29 1.22
C LYS A 72 -16.51 6.52 2.30
N SER A 73 -17.81 6.49 1.99
CA SER A 73 -18.86 6.78 2.98
C SER A 73 -19.91 5.69 3.12
N VAL A 74 -20.45 5.17 2.00
CA VAL A 74 -21.56 4.21 2.00
C VAL A 74 -21.20 2.90 2.70
N PRO A 75 -20.06 2.24 2.43
CA PRO A 75 -19.69 0.98 3.10
C PRO A 75 -19.55 1.10 4.63
N TRP A 76 -19.43 2.33 5.15
CA TRP A 76 -19.18 2.63 6.57
C TRP A 76 -20.42 3.07 7.33
N GLN A 77 -21.61 2.98 6.71
CA GLN A 77 -22.87 3.42 7.33
C GLN A 77 -23.27 2.57 8.55
N ARG A 78 -22.91 1.29 8.57
CA ARG A 78 -23.27 0.36 9.66
C ARG A 78 -22.08 0.00 10.55
N ILE A 79 -20.90 -0.22 9.95
CA ILE A 79 -19.66 -0.51 10.68
C ILE A 79 -18.75 0.73 10.57
N PRO A 80 -18.46 1.43 11.67
CA PRO A 80 -17.64 2.63 11.63
C PRO A 80 -16.16 2.31 11.37
N LYS A 81 -15.48 3.23 10.69
CA LYS A 81 -14.04 3.14 10.40
C LYS A 81 -13.20 3.04 11.67
N ASN A 82 -12.22 2.14 11.64
CA ASN A 82 -11.13 2.13 12.61
C ASN A 82 -9.93 2.96 12.11
N LEU A 83 -8.84 2.99 12.88
CA LEU A 83 -7.63 3.74 12.53
C LEU A 83 -7.01 3.30 11.19
N LYS A 84 -6.97 1.99 10.90
CA LYS A 84 -6.47 1.47 9.61
C LYS A 84 -7.30 2.04 8.47
N ASP A 85 -8.63 1.98 8.59
CA ASP A 85 -9.54 2.39 7.52
C ASP A 85 -9.41 3.88 7.19
N ILE A 86 -9.20 4.73 8.20
CA ILE A 86 -8.96 6.17 8.01
C ILE A 86 -7.64 6.43 7.27
N LEU A 87 -6.58 5.66 7.57
CA LEU A 87 -5.33 5.76 6.82
C LEU A 87 -5.51 5.28 5.37
N VAL A 88 -6.23 4.17 5.19
CA VAL A 88 -6.50 3.60 3.87
C VAL A 88 -7.34 4.53 3.01
N ASP A 89 -8.23 5.34 3.59
CA ASP A 89 -8.92 6.42 2.86
C ASP A 89 -7.94 7.40 2.20
N VAL A 90 -6.85 7.75 2.89
CA VAL A 90 -5.81 8.62 2.30
C VAL A 90 -5.02 7.86 1.23
N LEU A 91 -4.69 6.59 1.48
CA LEU A 91 -3.97 5.75 0.53
C LEU A 91 -4.75 5.55 -0.79
N VAL A 92 -6.08 5.34 -0.74
CA VAL A 92 -6.88 5.17 -1.97
C VAL A 92 -6.96 6.43 -2.83
N ASP A 93 -6.64 7.60 -2.28
CA ASP A 93 -6.57 8.86 -3.02
C ASP A 93 -5.22 9.04 -3.73
N MET A 94 -4.16 8.34 -3.30
CA MET A 94 -2.81 8.45 -3.87
C MET A 94 -2.74 8.14 -5.37
N PRO A 95 -3.39 7.10 -5.92
CA PRO A 95 -3.37 6.84 -7.37
C PRO A 95 -3.84 8.02 -8.21
N ARG A 96 -4.80 8.81 -7.71
CA ARG A 96 -5.26 10.02 -8.39
C ARG A 96 -4.21 11.12 -8.41
N LEU A 97 -3.46 11.31 -7.32
CA LEU A 97 -2.35 12.28 -7.29
C LEU A 97 -1.24 11.89 -8.26
N VAL A 98 -0.96 10.59 -8.38
CA VAL A 98 0.02 10.05 -9.35
C VAL A 98 -0.45 10.33 -10.79
N GLU A 99 -1.71 10.08 -11.10
CA GLU A 99 -2.27 10.35 -12.43
C GLU A 99 -2.36 11.86 -12.74
N ASP A 100 -2.72 12.69 -11.76
CA ASP A 100 -2.72 14.15 -11.87
C ASP A 100 -1.30 14.68 -12.17
N PHE A 101 -0.27 14.10 -11.53
CA PHE A 101 1.13 14.41 -11.83
C PHE A 101 1.51 14.05 -13.26
N ASP A 102 1.12 12.88 -13.75
CA ASP A 102 1.38 12.46 -15.13
C ASP A 102 0.71 13.39 -16.15
N ASN A 103 -0.55 13.73 -15.91
CA ASN A 103 -1.31 14.65 -16.75
C ASN A 103 -0.67 16.06 -16.78
N MET A 104 -0.15 16.52 -15.64
CA MET A 104 0.60 17.77 -15.56
C MET A 104 1.91 17.69 -16.37
N GLN A 105 2.67 16.59 -16.26
CA GLN A 105 3.93 16.42 -17.01
C GLN A 105 3.70 16.36 -18.53
N GLN A 106 2.60 15.76 -18.97
CA GLN A 106 2.23 15.64 -20.38
C GLN A 106 1.62 16.94 -20.95
N CYS A 107 1.31 17.93 -20.12
CA CYS A 107 0.75 19.20 -20.57
C CYS A 107 1.82 20.06 -21.27
N THR A 108 1.61 20.37 -22.54
CA THR A 108 2.53 21.18 -23.36
C THR A 108 2.32 22.69 -23.22
N GLU A 109 1.12 23.10 -22.79
CA GLU A 109 0.76 24.51 -22.62
C GLU A 109 1.23 25.01 -21.25
N GLU A 110 2.25 25.88 -21.24
CA GLU A 110 2.95 26.28 -20.01
C GLU A 110 2.02 26.89 -18.94
N SER A 111 1.09 27.76 -19.35
CA SER A 111 0.13 28.38 -18.42
C SER A 111 -0.81 27.37 -17.77
N LYS A 112 -1.26 26.38 -18.56
CA LYS A 112 -2.11 25.29 -18.08
C LYS A 112 -1.32 24.32 -17.20
N LYS A 113 -0.08 24.01 -17.59
CA LYS A 113 0.84 23.18 -16.81
C LYS A 113 1.09 23.78 -15.43
N GLU A 114 1.36 25.08 -15.36
CA GLU A 114 1.56 25.79 -14.08
C GLU A 114 0.28 25.75 -13.23
N THR A 115 -0.89 25.94 -13.84
CA THR A 115 -2.18 25.82 -13.14
C THR A 115 -2.38 24.42 -12.55
N LEU A 116 -2.10 23.37 -13.33
CA LEU A 116 -2.16 21.97 -12.88
C LEU A 116 -1.16 21.70 -11.75
N ARG A 117 0.05 22.26 -11.85
CA ARG A 117 1.10 22.12 -10.84
C ARG A 117 0.68 22.72 -9.51
N LEU A 118 0.18 23.95 -9.50
CA LEU A 118 -0.31 24.60 -8.28
C LEU A 118 -1.48 23.84 -7.66
N ALA A 119 -2.43 23.37 -8.48
CA ALA A 119 -3.55 22.56 -8.01
C ALA A 119 -3.08 21.21 -7.42
N LEU A 120 -2.07 20.57 -8.02
CA LEU A 120 -1.49 19.34 -7.51
C LEU A 120 -0.79 19.55 -6.16
N ILE A 121 0.02 20.59 -6.04
CA ILE A 121 0.70 20.96 -4.77
C ILE A 121 -0.33 21.21 -3.67
N GLN A 122 -1.41 21.93 -3.98
CA GLN A 122 -2.50 22.16 -3.03
C GLN A 122 -3.11 20.84 -2.54
N LYS A 123 -3.47 19.93 -3.47
CA LYS A 123 -3.99 18.61 -3.11
C LYS A 123 -3.01 17.83 -2.24
N CYS A 124 -1.70 17.88 -2.53
CA CYS A 124 -0.70 17.23 -1.71
C CYS A 124 -0.72 17.75 -0.26
N TRP A 125 -0.86 19.06 -0.05
CA TRP A 125 -0.96 19.63 1.30
C TRP A 125 -2.26 19.26 2.03
N GLU A 126 -3.37 19.15 1.29
CA GLU A 126 -4.63 18.66 1.87
C GLU A 126 -4.47 17.23 2.41
N HIS A 127 -3.75 16.37 1.69
CA HIS A 127 -3.51 14.98 2.10
C HIS A 127 -2.44 14.87 3.19
N ASP A 128 -1.43 15.75 3.21
CA ASP A 128 -0.50 15.89 4.35
C ASP A 128 -1.25 16.23 5.64
N GLY A 129 -2.23 17.14 5.57
CA GLY A 129 -3.09 17.48 6.70
C GLY A 129 -3.84 16.26 7.24
N GLN A 130 -4.39 15.42 6.35
CA GLN A 130 -5.08 14.19 6.72
C GLN A 130 -4.13 13.17 7.35
N LEU A 131 -2.95 12.94 6.78
CA LEU A 131 -1.92 12.05 7.34
C LEU A 131 -1.45 12.52 8.72
N SER A 132 -1.24 13.83 8.87
CA SER A 132 -0.80 14.45 10.12
C SER A 132 -1.86 14.31 11.21
N ALA A 133 -3.13 14.51 10.86
CA ALA A 133 -4.26 14.31 11.77
C ALA A 133 -4.37 12.83 12.20
N TRP A 134 -4.26 11.90 11.24
CA TRP A 134 -4.25 10.46 11.53
C TRP A 134 -3.11 10.08 12.48
N PHE A 135 -1.89 10.56 12.21
CA PHE A 135 -0.73 10.27 13.07
C PHE A 135 -0.91 10.86 14.48
N GLY A 136 -1.53 12.04 14.58
CA GLY A 136 -1.92 12.64 15.86
C GLY A 136 -2.91 11.76 16.64
N LEU A 137 -3.93 11.24 15.98
CA LEU A 137 -4.92 10.34 16.57
C LEU A 137 -4.29 9.02 17.04
N LEU A 138 -3.43 8.41 16.23
CA LEU A 138 -2.68 7.21 16.60
C LEU A 138 -1.88 7.41 17.89
N ARG A 139 -1.17 8.54 18.00
CA ARG A 139 -0.40 8.88 19.21
C ARG A 139 -1.28 9.02 20.45
N GLN A 140 -2.47 9.61 20.31
CA GLN A 140 -3.42 9.75 21.42
C GLN A 140 -3.90 8.37 21.91
N VAL A 141 -4.29 7.49 20.99
CA VAL A 141 -4.72 6.12 21.31
C VAL A 141 -3.59 5.32 21.98
N ALA A 142 -2.36 5.43 21.48
CA ALA A 142 -1.19 4.79 22.08
C ALA A 142 -0.92 5.30 23.52
N ASN A 143 -1.01 6.61 23.74
CA ASN A 143 -0.80 7.20 25.06
C ASN A 143 -1.88 6.81 26.08
N ALA A 144 -3.15 6.76 25.65
CA ALA A 144 -4.25 6.31 26.50
C ALA A 144 -4.06 4.84 26.94
N SER A 145 -3.60 3.99 26.01
CA SER A 145 -3.32 2.57 26.26
C SER A 145 -2.16 2.32 27.24
N ASN A 146 -1.19 3.25 27.31
CA ASN A 146 -0.06 3.17 28.24
C ASN A 146 -0.41 3.62 29.67
N THR A 147 -1.55 4.28 29.86
CA THR A 147 -2.02 4.74 31.18
C THR A 147 -2.82 3.64 31.91
N SER A 148 -3.33 2.65 31.18
CA SER A 148 -3.91 1.42 31.74
C SER A 148 -2.82 0.41 32.17
N ARG A 149 -3.06 -0.29 33.29
CA ARG A 149 -2.20 -1.28 33.98
C ARG A 149 -1.36 -2.15 33.02
N PRO A 150 -0.11 -2.54 33.36
CA PRO A 150 0.69 -3.43 32.53
C PRO A 150 0.09 -4.84 32.53
N GLU A 151 -0.88 -5.08 31.66
CA GLU A 151 -1.35 -6.42 31.34
C GLU A 151 -0.31 -7.09 30.44
N SER A 152 0.10 -8.29 30.87
CA SER A 152 0.93 -9.30 30.19
C SER A 152 1.76 -8.84 28.99
N ARG A 153 3.09 -8.92 29.12
CA ARG A 153 4.08 -8.68 28.07
C ARG A 153 3.89 -9.53 26.81
N ALA A 154 3.02 -10.56 26.85
CA ALA A 154 2.54 -11.32 25.71
C ALA A 154 1.38 -10.62 24.97
N LYS A 155 1.51 -9.32 24.69
CA LYS A 155 0.71 -8.70 23.62
C LYS A 155 1.14 -9.36 22.31
N ASP A 156 0.22 -10.16 21.79
CA ASP A 156 0.28 -11.11 20.69
C ASP A 156 1.15 -10.65 19.50
N VAL A 157 1.96 -11.56 18.97
CA VAL A 157 2.73 -11.37 17.72
C VAL A 157 1.84 -10.84 16.61
N VAL A 158 0.59 -11.29 16.54
CA VAL A 158 -0.41 -10.79 15.58
C VAL A 158 -0.65 -9.29 15.73
N THR A 159 -0.81 -8.80 16.97
CA THR A 159 -1.02 -7.38 17.24
C THR A 159 0.22 -6.56 16.85
N TYR A 160 1.41 -7.08 17.12
CA TYR A 160 2.66 -6.42 16.73
C TYR A 160 2.80 -6.34 15.22
N VAL A 161 2.56 -7.44 14.50
CA VAL A 161 2.61 -7.49 13.02
C VAL A 161 1.59 -6.52 12.41
N ALA A 162 0.37 -6.47 12.95
CA ALA A 162 -0.66 -5.54 12.49
C ALA A 162 -0.26 -4.06 12.70
N GLN A 163 0.40 -3.73 13.83
CA GLN A 163 0.94 -2.41 14.08
C GLN A 163 2.06 -2.05 13.10
N VAL A 164 2.99 -2.98 12.85
CA VAL A 164 4.06 -2.80 11.87
C VAL A 164 3.46 -2.58 10.48
N HIS A 165 2.47 -3.38 10.07
CA HIS A 165 1.79 -3.20 8.78
C HIS A 165 1.11 -1.84 8.67
N GLY A 166 0.33 -1.43 9.68
CA GLY A 166 -0.31 -0.10 9.70
C GLY A 166 0.70 1.05 9.57
N MET A 167 1.86 0.95 10.23
CA MET A 167 2.93 1.94 10.07
C MET A 167 3.60 1.86 8.69
N SER A 168 3.76 0.68 8.11
CA SER A 168 4.22 0.53 6.73
C SER A 168 3.29 1.22 5.73
N LEU A 169 1.97 1.09 5.90
CA LEU A 169 0.99 1.81 5.07
C LEU A 169 1.15 3.32 5.20
N PHE A 170 1.42 3.82 6.42
CA PHE A 170 1.66 5.24 6.66
C PHE A 170 2.91 5.72 5.92
N TRP A 171 4.04 5.00 6.04
CA TRP A 171 5.27 5.37 5.36
C TRP A 171 5.18 5.23 3.84
N ALA A 172 4.47 4.23 3.32
CA ALA A 172 4.22 4.08 1.89
C ALA A 172 3.37 5.22 1.33
N THR A 173 2.25 5.54 2.00
CA THR A 173 1.37 6.66 1.61
C THR A 173 2.15 7.97 1.61
N SER A 174 2.95 8.19 2.66
CA SER A 174 3.75 9.40 2.81
C SER A 174 4.90 9.47 1.78
N LEU A 175 5.55 8.34 1.45
CA LEU A 175 6.54 8.24 0.38
C LEU A 175 5.94 8.66 -0.97
N ILE A 176 4.79 8.08 -1.35
CA ILE A 176 4.10 8.42 -2.60
C ILE A 176 3.75 9.91 -2.63
N LEU A 177 3.09 10.39 -1.58
CA LEU A 177 2.64 11.77 -1.46
C LEU A 177 3.79 12.76 -1.59
N TYR A 178 4.86 12.54 -0.83
CA TYR A 178 5.97 13.48 -0.78
C TYR A 178 6.86 13.40 -2.00
N SER A 179 7.04 12.23 -2.62
CA SER A 179 7.71 12.16 -3.91
C SER A 179 6.99 13.03 -4.95
N ILE A 180 5.65 12.99 -5.00
CA ILE A 180 4.87 13.85 -5.90
C ILE A 180 5.02 15.33 -5.52
N LEU A 181 4.91 15.66 -4.23
CA LEU A 181 5.05 17.03 -3.75
C LEU A 181 6.41 17.63 -4.12
N TRP A 182 7.51 16.92 -3.88
CA TRP A 182 8.86 17.37 -4.21
C TRP A 182 9.05 17.52 -5.72
N MET A 183 8.62 16.53 -6.51
CA MET A 183 8.71 16.61 -7.97
C MET A 183 7.89 17.76 -8.56
N ALA A 184 6.71 18.06 -8.01
CA ALA A 184 5.87 19.16 -8.47
C ALA A 184 6.34 20.54 -7.96
N SER A 185 6.94 20.60 -6.78
CA SER A 185 7.44 21.86 -6.19
C SER A 185 8.76 22.32 -6.81
N GLY A 186 9.54 21.38 -7.34
CA GLY A 186 10.83 21.65 -7.98
C GLY A 186 11.99 21.77 -6.98
N PRO A 187 13.23 21.78 -7.48
CA PRO A 187 14.45 21.63 -6.65
C PRO A 187 14.76 22.82 -5.74
N GLN A 188 14.11 23.96 -5.94
CA GLN A 188 14.32 25.20 -5.18
C GLN A 188 13.29 25.40 -4.06
N ALA A 189 12.31 24.50 -3.95
CA ALA A 189 11.28 24.60 -2.93
C ALA A 189 11.85 24.31 -1.54
N ASP A 190 11.62 25.23 -0.60
CA ASP A 190 11.93 25.05 0.82
C ASP A 190 10.78 24.27 1.48
N LEU A 191 10.87 22.93 1.41
CA LEU A 191 9.87 22.03 1.98
C LEU A 191 10.32 21.55 3.38
N PRO A 192 9.40 21.37 4.34
CA PRO A 192 9.74 20.91 5.68
C PRO A 192 10.43 19.54 5.66
N ASN A 193 11.45 19.33 6.50
CA ASN A 193 12.20 18.06 6.60
C ASN A 193 11.31 16.81 6.81
N ARG A 194 10.14 16.95 7.43
CA ARG A 194 9.18 15.83 7.62
C ARG A 194 8.61 15.29 6.31
N THR A 195 8.72 16.07 5.24
CA THR A 195 8.27 15.71 3.89
C THR A 195 9.38 15.04 3.07
N ASP A 196 10.54 14.74 3.65
CA ASP A 196 11.60 14.02 2.94
C ASP A 196 11.15 12.59 2.57
N PRO A 197 11.01 12.27 1.27
CA PRO A 197 10.59 10.94 0.83
C PRO A 197 11.59 9.85 1.24
N MET A 198 12.90 10.15 1.27
CA MET A 198 13.93 9.16 1.59
C MET A 198 13.86 8.71 3.05
N GLN A 199 13.56 9.61 3.99
CA GLN A 199 13.31 9.23 5.37
C GLN A 199 12.19 8.17 5.48
N HIS A 200 11.18 8.25 4.62
CA HIS A 200 10.02 7.38 4.67
C HIS A 200 10.28 6.04 3.99
N ALA A 201 11.02 6.06 2.87
CA ALA A 201 11.51 4.85 2.22
C ALA A 201 12.36 4.00 3.18
N HIS A 202 13.26 4.61 3.97
CA HIS A 202 14.06 3.89 4.97
C HIS A 202 13.20 3.21 6.04
N ARG A 203 12.25 3.95 6.62
CA ARG A 203 11.35 3.39 7.64
C ARG A 203 10.48 2.28 7.08
N LEU A 204 10.01 2.44 5.85
CA LEU A 204 9.23 1.43 5.14
C LEU A 204 10.05 0.15 4.94
N VAL A 205 11.29 0.25 4.45
CA VAL A 205 12.18 -0.90 4.26
C VAL A 205 12.45 -1.64 5.57
N GLN A 206 12.69 -0.91 6.67
CA GLN A 206 12.87 -1.50 7.99
C GLN A 206 11.62 -2.25 8.47
N ALA A 207 10.44 -1.67 8.27
CA ALA A 207 9.18 -2.27 8.68
C ALA A 207 8.84 -3.52 7.85
N VAL A 208 9.06 -3.45 6.55
CA VAL A 208 8.90 -4.60 5.64
C VAL A 208 9.84 -5.73 6.02
N ALA A 209 11.10 -5.45 6.40
CA ALA A 209 12.02 -6.48 6.87
C ALA A 209 11.48 -7.23 8.10
N ILE A 210 10.72 -6.56 8.98
CA ILE A 210 10.03 -7.19 10.11
C ILE A 210 8.85 -8.04 9.62
N LEU A 211 8.04 -7.53 8.69
CA LEU A 211 6.90 -8.28 8.11
C LEU A 211 7.31 -9.56 7.37
N LEU A 212 8.55 -9.61 6.85
CA LEU A 212 9.11 -10.78 6.18
C LEU A 212 9.72 -11.82 7.12
N GLN A 213 9.85 -11.52 8.41
CA GLN A 213 10.38 -12.48 9.37
C GLN A 213 9.44 -13.71 9.49
N PRO A 214 9.95 -14.93 9.71
CA PRO A 214 9.11 -16.13 9.78
C PRO A 214 8.01 -16.08 10.85
N ASN A 215 8.25 -15.35 11.95
CA ASN A 215 7.29 -15.15 13.04
C ASN A 215 6.09 -14.26 12.64
N ALA A 216 6.21 -13.45 11.58
CA ALA A 216 5.11 -12.62 11.10
C ALA A 216 4.03 -13.41 10.35
N GLY A 217 4.33 -14.69 10.06
CA GLY A 217 3.40 -15.62 9.40
C GLY A 217 3.05 -15.20 7.97
N LEU A 218 2.02 -15.84 7.43
CA LEU A 218 1.55 -15.59 6.07
C LEU A 218 1.06 -14.14 5.87
N TYR A 219 0.36 -13.60 6.87
CA TYR A 219 -0.17 -12.24 6.82
C TYR A 219 0.93 -11.19 6.62
N GLY A 220 2.04 -11.30 7.37
CA GLY A 220 3.18 -10.40 7.22
C GLY A 220 3.79 -10.48 5.82
N GLN A 221 3.98 -11.69 5.30
CA GLN A 221 4.56 -11.90 3.97
C GLN A 221 3.68 -11.37 2.84
N GLN A 222 2.36 -11.59 2.92
CA GLN A 222 1.40 -11.07 1.93
C GLN A 222 1.39 -9.54 1.93
N SER A 223 1.31 -8.94 3.13
CA SER A 223 1.28 -7.49 3.29
C SER A 223 2.56 -6.80 2.79
N ALA A 224 3.71 -7.48 2.82
CA ALA A 224 5.00 -6.90 2.48
C ALA A 224 5.23 -6.67 0.98
N TRP A 225 4.60 -7.46 0.10
CA TRP A 225 4.98 -7.51 -1.32
C TRP A 225 4.72 -6.20 -2.07
N LEU A 226 3.48 -5.70 -2.05
CA LEU A 226 3.13 -4.44 -2.74
C LEU A 226 3.88 -3.24 -2.14
N LEU A 227 4.16 -3.26 -0.84
CA LEU A 227 4.94 -2.23 -0.16
C LEU A 227 6.39 -2.18 -0.66
N LEU A 228 7.02 -3.34 -0.89
CA LEU A 228 8.35 -3.40 -1.51
C LEU A 228 8.34 -2.81 -2.91
N GLU A 229 7.37 -3.20 -3.75
CA GLU A 229 7.30 -2.72 -5.13
C GLU A 229 7.02 -1.22 -5.22
N VAL A 230 6.14 -0.69 -4.36
CA VAL A 230 5.92 0.76 -4.24
C VAL A 230 7.19 1.48 -3.80
N CYS A 231 7.87 0.99 -2.76
CA CYS A 231 9.12 1.59 -2.29
C CYS A 231 10.17 1.65 -3.41
N ARG A 232 10.41 0.52 -4.07
CA ARG A 232 11.35 0.41 -5.20
C ARG A 232 10.99 1.36 -6.32
N HIS A 233 9.71 1.41 -6.72
CA HIS A 233 9.23 2.28 -7.79
C HIS A 233 9.55 3.75 -7.54
N PHE A 234 9.23 4.26 -6.34
CA PHE A 234 9.42 5.67 -6.01
C PHE A 234 10.89 6.03 -5.72
N VAL A 235 11.68 5.12 -5.15
CA VAL A 235 13.12 5.33 -4.96
C VAL A 235 13.84 5.39 -6.32
N THR A 236 13.46 4.53 -7.29
CA THR A 236 14.01 4.60 -8.65
C THR A 236 13.57 5.86 -9.41
N ALA A 237 12.32 6.30 -9.22
CA ALA A 237 11.77 7.47 -9.92
C ALA A 237 12.22 8.83 -9.33
N GLY A 238 12.72 8.88 -8.09
CA GLY A 238 13.16 10.09 -7.39
C GLY A 238 14.48 10.68 -7.89
N ILE A 239 14.72 10.63 -9.20
CA ILE A 239 15.94 10.92 -9.98
C ILE A 239 16.89 11.93 -9.30
N THR A 240 17.71 11.40 -8.39
CA THR A 240 19.10 11.75 -8.15
C THR A 240 19.73 10.50 -7.58
N SER A 241 20.57 9.80 -8.35
CA SER A 241 21.28 8.61 -7.84
C SER A 241 22.21 9.06 -6.73
N THR A 242 21.76 8.92 -5.49
CA THR A 242 22.58 9.10 -4.30
C THR A 242 23.10 7.74 -3.87
N HIS A 243 24.28 7.72 -3.25
CA HIS A 243 24.81 6.49 -2.63
C HIS A 243 23.79 5.86 -1.68
N GLU A 244 23.02 6.69 -0.98
CA GLU A 244 21.92 6.27 -0.11
C GLU A 244 20.79 5.55 -0.87
N SER A 245 20.35 6.08 -2.02
CA SER A 245 19.34 5.43 -2.86
C SER A 245 19.81 4.07 -3.40
N GLU A 246 21.09 3.95 -3.76
CA GLU A 246 21.69 2.70 -4.24
C GLU A 246 21.72 1.63 -3.14
N MET A 247 22.16 1.98 -1.93
CA MET A 247 22.14 1.07 -0.78
C MET A 247 20.73 0.59 -0.43
N LEU A 248 19.75 1.48 -0.54
CA LEU A 248 18.36 1.14 -0.27
C LEU A 248 17.80 0.18 -1.32
N LEU A 249 18.12 0.40 -2.60
CA LEU A 249 17.74 -0.49 -3.69
C LEU A 249 18.38 -1.88 -3.55
N GLU A 250 19.65 -1.97 -3.17
CA GLU A 250 20.29 -3.26 -2.86
C GLU A 250 19.57 -4.00 -1.72
N THR A 251 19.13 -3.26 -0.70
CA THR A 251 18.38 -3.84 0.42
C THR A 251 17.02 -4.34 -0.03
N LEU A 252 16.31 -3.57 -0.87
CA LEU A 252 15.02 -3.97 -1.45
C LEU A 252 15.13 -5.26 -2.27
N GLU A 253 16.16 -5.40 -3.10
CA GLU A 253 16.39 -6.63 -3.88
C GLU A 253 16.65 -7.83 -2.98
N ARG A 254 17.46 -7.68 -1.91
CA ARG A 254 17.67 -8.77 -0.93
C ARG A 254 16.37 -9.19 -0.23
N LEU A 255 15.52 -8.24 0.12
CA LEU A 255 14.22 -8.53 0.76
C LEU A 255 13.26 -9.23 -0.20
N LYS A 256 13.25 -8.82 -1.47
CA LYS A 256 12.46 -9.45 -2.54
C LYS A 256 12.87 -10.91 -2.78
N ASP A 257 14.17 -11.19 -2.84
CA ASP A 257 14.69 -12.56 -2.94
C ASP A 257 14.28 -13.41 -1.72
N GLY A 258 14.30 -12.80 -0.53
CA GLY A 258 13.83 -13.44 0.70
C GLY A 258 12.36 -13.85 0.64
N LEU A 259 11.49 -12.99 0.09
CA LEU A 259 10.07 -13.27 -0.09
C LEU A 259 9.82 -14.43 -1.06
N GLY A 260 10.48 -14.44 -2.23
CA GLY A 260 10.33 -15.51 -3.23
C GLY A 260 10.72 -16.88 -2.68
N ASN A 261 11.79 -16.93 -1.88
CA ASN A 261 12.23 -18.15 -1.20
C ASN A 261 11.30 -18.54 -0.03
N GLY A 262 10.73 -17.55 0.68
CA GLY A 262 9.81 -17.76 1.80
C GLY A 262 8.47 -18.37 1.38
N LEU A 263 7.84 -17.81 0.34
CA LEU A 263 6.59 -18.33 -0.21
C LEU A 263 6.74 -19.77 -0.74
N THR A 264 7.86 -20.05 -1.43
CA THR A 264 8.18 -21.40 -1.91
C THR A 264 8.34 -22.40 -0.76
N ARG A 265 9.00 -22.00 0.34
CA ARG A 265 9.14 -22.86 1.53
C ARG A 265 7.80 -23.12 2.22
N MET A 266 6.92 -22.13 2.31
CA MET A 266 5.61 -22.29 2.95
C MET A 266 4.65 -23.19 2.15
N LEU A 267 4.62 -23.05 0.82
CA LEU A 267 3.83 -23.94 -0.04
C LEU A 267 4.30 -25.40 0.12
N ASN A 268 5.61 -25.61 0.26
CA ASN A 268 6.17 -26.93 0.47
C ASN A 268 5.90 -27.50 1.88
N THR A 269 5.89 -26.68 2.94
CA THR A 269 5.53 -27.16 4.28
C THR A 269 4.05 -27.53 4.40
N ASN A 270 3.15 -26.77 3.76
CA ASN A 270 1.72 -27.10 3.74
C ASN A 270 1.41 -28.40 2.98
N LEU A 271 2.18 -28.74 1.95
CA LEU A 271 2.07 -30.02 1.24
C LEU A 271 2.57 -31.21 2.10
N VAL A 272 3.56 -30.99 2.96
CA VAL A 272 4.05 -32.02 3.89
C VAL A 272 3.02 -32.27 5.00
N ASP A 273 2.42 -31.22 5.56
CA ASP A 273 1.41 -31.36 6.62
C ASP A 273 0.10 -32.00 6.12
N GLN A 274 -0.29 -31.78 4.86
CA GLN A 274 -1.43 -32.47 4.24
C GLN A 274 -1.16 -33.96 4.01
N ASN A 275 0.07 -34.37 3.70
CA ASN A 275 0.42 -35.78 3.53
C ASN A 275 0.48 -36.53 4.87
N VAL A 276 0.88 -35.88 5.96
CA VAL A 276 0.84 -36.46 7.31
C VAL A 276 -0.59 -36.64 7.81
N ALA A 277 -1.51 -35.74 7.48
CA ALA A 277 -2.92 -35.86 7.86
C ALA A 277 -3.65 -37.03 7.18
N ILE A 278 -3.25 -37.41 5.95
CA ILE A 278 -3.86 -38.52 5.20
C ILE A 278 -3.35 -39.89 5.72
N GLU A 279 -2.11 -39.97 6.19
CA GLU A 279 -1.57 -41.20 6.79
C GLU A 279 -2.19 -41.53 8.16
N VAL A 280 -2.58 -40.52 8.96
CA VAL A 280 -3.17 -40.73 10.30
C VAL A 280 -4.64 -41.19 10.24
N THR A 281 -5.35 -40.97 9.15
CA THR A 281 -6.73 -41.49 8.95
C THR A 281 -6.81 -42.90 8.36
N SER A 282 -5.67 -43.57 8.15
CA SER A 282 -5.58 -44.88 7.46
C SER A 282 -5.23 -46.06 8.38
N THR A 283 -5.41 -45.93 9.69
CA THR A 283 -5.17 -46.98 10.71
C THR A 283 -6.27 -47.00 11.75
#